data_AF-A0A961FCX5-F1
#
_entry.id   AF-A0A961FCX5-F1
#
_cell.length_a   1.000
_cell.length_b   1.000
_cell.length_c   1.000
_cell.angle_alpha   90.00
_cell.angle_beta   90.00
_cell.angle_gamma   90.00
#
_symmetry.space_group_name_H-M   'P 1'
#
loop_
_entity.id
_entity.type
_entity.pdbx_description
1 polymer ?
#
loop_
_entity_poly.entity_id
_entity_poly.type
_entity_poly.pdbx_seq_one_letter_code
_entity_poly.pdbx_strand_id
1 'polypeptide(L)'
;QRDFQLKTQVDQVPIDILWADPYVGQEVVLRAVAKPLAKHWVRVATPEDLIILKTLANRSIDRRDIEELRELFSRKLDEAYIQKKLQQVQKEK
;
A
#
# COMPACT_ATOMS: atom_id res chain seq x y z
N GLN A 1 3.52 14.38 -12.69
CA GLN A 1 4.45 13.98 -11.61
C GLN A 1 5.30 12.86 -12.18
N ARG A 2 6.64 12.91 -12.10
CA ARG A 2 7.48 11.83 -12.64
C ARG A 2 7.48 10.68 -11.64
N ASP A 3 6.70 9.65 -11.94
CA ASP A 3 6.70 8.41 -11.18
C ASP A 3 8.03 7.71 -11.46
N PHE A 4 8.97 7.78 -10.51
CA PHE A 4 10.21 7.02 -10.57
C PHE A 4 9.91 5.56 -10.23
N GLN A 5 9.35 4.84 -11.21
CA GLN A 5 9.20 3.40 -11.20
C GLN A 5 10.32 2.76 -12.00
N LEU A 6 11.04 1.83 -11.39
CA LEU A 6 11.99 0.94 -12.06
C LEU A 6 11.38 -0.46 -12.11
N LYS A 7 11.24 -1.00 -13.31
CA LYS A 7 10.84 -2.39 -13.53
C LYS A 7 12.09 -3.22 -13.77
N THR A 8 12.22 -4.33 -13.05
CA THR A 8 13.34 -5.26 -13.20
C THR A 8 12.88 -6.70 -12.96
N GLN A 9 13.81 -7.65 -13.00
CA GLN A 9 13.54 -9.04 -12.66
C GLN A 9 14.75 -9.68 -11.99
N VAL A 10 14.48 -10.62 -11.09
CA VAL A 10 15.50 -11.50 -10.46
C VAL A 10 14.97 -12.91 -10.56
N ASP A 11 15.76 -13.84 -11.09
CA ASP A 11 15.38 -15.25 -11.28
C ASP A 11 14.01 -15.43 -11.96
N GLN A 12 13.75 -14.64 -13.01
CA GLN A 12 12.48 -14.59 -13.77
C GLN A 12 11.26 -14.09 -12.98
N VAL A 13 11.43 -13.64 -11.74
CA VAL A 13 10.39 -12.99 -10.96
C VAL A 13 10.38 -11.49 -11.29
N PRO A 14 9.26 -10.94 -11.80
CA PRO A 14 9.16 -9.51 -12.06
C PRO A 14 9.12 -8.72 -10.75
N ILE A 15 9.90 -7.64 -10.70
CA ILE A 15 10.02 -6.74 -9.55
C ILE A 15 9.73 -5.31 -10.00
N ASP A 16 8.72 -4.71 -9.40
CA ASP A 16 8.44 -3.28 -9.51
C ASP A 16 9.03 -2.55 -8.30
N ILE A 17 9.93 -1.61 -8.55
CA ILE A 17 10.52 -0.73 -7.55
C ILE A 17 9.93 0.66 -7.74
N LEU A 18 9.26 1.18 -6.73
CA LEU A 18 8.67 2.51 -6.75
C LEU A 18 9.36 3.39 -5.73
N TRP A 19 9.73 4.59 -6.15
CA TRP A 19 10.17 5.62 -5.21
C TRP A 19 8.99 6.08 -4.34
N ALA A 20 9.20 6.12 -3.03
CA ALA A 20 8.20 6.57 -2.08
C ALA A 20 7.92 8.08 -2.27
N ASP A 21 6.71 8.41 -2.68
CA ASP A 21 6.27 9.80 -2.78
C ASP A 21 6.08 10.44 -1.39
N PRO A 22 6.19 11.77 -1.27
CA PRO A 22 6.11 12.44 0.02
C PRO A 22 4.69 12.51 0.62
N TYR A 23 3.64 12.20 -0.15
CA TYR A 23 2.25 12.34 0.28
C TYR A 23 1.74 11.06 0.96
N VAL A 24 2.09 9.90 0.40
CA VAL A 24 1.64 8.58 0.86
C VAL A 24 2.80 7.63 1.04
N GLY A 25 3.63 7.44 0.02
CA GLY A 25 4.67 6.40 -0.01
C GLY A 25 5.61 6.44 1.19
N GLN A 26 6.07 7.62 1.61
CA GLN A 26 7.00 7.74 2.74
C GLN A 26 6.41 7.19 4.03
N GLU A 27 5.14 7.51 4.32
CA GLU A 27 4.47 7.06 5.53
C GLU A 27 4.24 5.54 5.51
N VAL A 28 3.86 4.99 4.35
CA VAL A 28 3.72 3.54 4.17
C VAL A 28 5.03 2.81 4.46
N VAL A 29 6.15 3.30 3.96
CA VAL A 29 7.47 2.70 4.21
C VAL A 29 7.83 2.76 5.70
N LEU A 30 7.54 3.87 6.37
CA LEU A 30 7.83 4.02 7.80
C LEU A 30 6.97 3.11 8.67
N ARG A 31 5.67 3.00 8.36
CA ARG A 31 4.68 2.18 9.08
C ARG A 31 4.76 0.68 8.74
N ALA A 32 5.51 0.31 7.71
CA ALA A 32 5.62 -1.08 7.27
C ALA A 32 6.03 -2.02 8.42
N VAL A 33 5.25 -3.08 8.59
CA VAL A 33 5.39 -4.05 9.69
C VAL A 33 6.19 -5.27 9.23
N ALA A 34 7.01 -5.82 10.13
CA ALA A 34 7.76 -7.04 9.85
C ALA A 34 6.84 -8.26 9.94
N LYS A 35 6.87 -9.12 8.91
CA LYS A 35 6.16 -10.41 8.87
C LYS A 35 7.13 -11.53 8.49
N PRO A 36 6.97 -12.73 9.04
CA PRO A 36 7.76 -13.88 8.63
C PRO A 36 7.32 -14.35 7.24
N LEU A 37 8.30 -14.62 6.37
CA LEU A 37 8.13 -15.25 5.07
C LEU A 37 9.19 -16.35 4.93
N ALA A 38 8.78 -17.60 5.13
CA ALA A 38 9.67 -18.74 5.26
C ALA A 38 10.76 -18.48 6.33
N LYS A 39 12.04 -18.41 5.91
CA LYS A 39 13.20 -18.18 6.79
C LYS A 39 13.57 -16.70 6.92
N HIS A 40 12.81 -15.79 6.30
CA HIS A 40 13.12 -14.37 6.24
C HIS A 40 12.06 -13.53 6.95
N TRP A 41 12.46 -12.35 7.40
CA TRP A 41 11.55 -11.31 7.85
C TRP A 41 11.46 -10.24 6.78
N VAL A 42 10.25 -9.97 6.33
CA VAL A 42 9.98 -8.97 5.30
C VAL A 42 9.14 -7.84 5.87
N ARG A 43 9.46 -6.61 5.50
CA ARG A 43 8.63 -5.44 5.83
C ARG A 43 7.54 -5.31 4.78
N VAL A 44 6.29 -5.33 5.22
CA VAL A 44 5.11 -5.20 4.35
C VAL A 44 4.25 -4.04 4.81
N ALA A 45 3.53 -3.41 3.88
CA ALA A 45 2.57 -2.38 4.22
C ALA A 45 1.52 -2.91 5.20
N THR A 46 1.00 -2.03 6.05
CA THR A 46 -0.17 -2.39 6.88
C THR A 46 -1.40 -2.60 5.99
N PRO A 47 -2.41 -3.37 6.44
CA PRO A 47 -3.66 -3.50 5.70
C PRO A 47 -4.31 -2.15 5.38
N GLU A 48 -4.28 -1.20 6.32
CA GLU A 48 -4.81 0.15 6.15
C GLU A 48 -4.07 0.91 5.04
N ASP A 49 -2.74 0.89 5.08
CA ASP A 49 -1.89 1.55 4.09
C ASP A 49 -2.07 0.92 2.70
N LEU A 50 -2.27 -0.40 2.63
CA LEU A 50 -2.55 -1.10 1.39
C LEU A 50 -3.90 -0.70 0.79
N ILE A 51 -4.94 -0.54 1.62
CA ILE A 51 -6.25 -0.02 1.19
C ILE A 51 -6.11 1.40 0.63
N ILE A 52 -5.36 2.27 1.31
CA ILE A 52 -5.12 3.65 0.84
C ILE A 52 -4.43 3.64 -0.53
N LEU A 53 -3.33 2.88 -0.68
CA LEU A 53 -2.60 2.78 -1.95
C LEU A 53 -3.49 2.29 -3.10
N LYS A 54 -4.25 1.21 -2.86
CA LYS A 54 -5.20 0.65 -3.85
C LYS A 54 -6.31 1.63 -4.22
N THR A 55 -6.82 2.38 -3.25
CA THR A 55 -7.86 3.38 -3.48
C THR A 55 -7.34 4.50 -4.39
N LEU A 56 -6.09 4.94 -4.19
CA LEU A 56 -5.48 6.00 -4.97
C LEU A 56 -5.06 5.57 -6.38
N ALA A 57 -4.72 4.30 -6.58
CA ALA A 57 -4.43 3.74 -7.90
C ALA A 57 -5.66 3.71 -8.83
N ASN A 58 -6.87 3.68 -8.25
CA ASN A 58 -8.17 3.81 -8.93
C ASN A 58 -8.34 2.88 -10.14
N ARG A 59 -7.88 1.62 -10.05
CA ARG A 59 -8.11 0.60 -11.08
C ARG A 59 -9.33 -0.24 -10.71
N SER A 60 -10.03 -0.78 -11.70
CA SER A 60 -11.23 -1.60 -11.49
C SER A 60 -10.98 -2.84 -10.63
N ILE A 61 -9.77 -3.41 -10.72
CA ILE A 61 -9.33 -4.58 -9.94
C ILE A 61 -9.16 -4.23 -8.46
N ASP A 62 -8.84 -2.98 -8.13
CA ASP A 62 -8.53 -2.58 -6.76
C ASP A 62 -9.77 -2.52 -5.85
N ARG A 63 -10.99 -2.40 -6.40
CA ARG A 63 -12.22 -2.38 -5.58
C ARG A 63 -12.47 -3.71 -4.89
N ARG A 64 -12.37 -4.81 -5.64
CA ARG A 64 -12.55 -6.16 -5.09
C ARG A 64 -11.46 -6.48 -4.07
N ASP A 65 -10.22 -6.12 -4.36
CA ASP A 65 -9.11 -6.33 -3.42
C ASP A 65 -9.30 -5.54 -2.11
N ILE A 66 -9.86 -4.33 -2.16
CA ILE A 66 -10.19 -3.54 -0.97
C ILE A 66 -11.30 -4.21 -0.15
N GLU A 67 -12.33 -4.73 -0.80
CA GLU A 67 -13.42 -5.48 -0.14
C GLU A 67 -12.87 -6.73 0.55
N GLU A 68 -12.06 -7.53 -0.14
CA GLU A 68 -11.42 -8.72 0.42
C GLU A 68 -10.51 -8.38 1.62
N LEU A 69 -9.74 -7.29 1.55
CA LEU A 69 -8.97 -6.78 2.70
C LEU A 69 -9.88 -6.37 3.87
N ARG A 70 -10.99 -5.70 3.59
CA ARG A 70 -11.97 -5.30 4.62
C ARG A 70 -12.64 -6.50 5.27
N GLU A 71 -12.92 -7.57 4.53
CA GLU A 71 -13.45 -8.81 5.10
C GLU A 71 -12.42 -9.51 5.98
N LEU A 72 -11.19 -9.69 5.47
CA LEU A 72 -10.10 -10.36 6.17
C LEU A 72 -9.69 -9.65 7.47
N PHE A 73 -9.72 -8.31 7.47
CA PHE A 73 -9.24 -7.49 8.58
C PHE A 73 -10.34 -6.73 9.34
N SER A 74 -11.62 -6.91 8.97
CA SER A 74 -12.81 -6.21 9.46
C SER A 74 -12.70 -5.49 10.82
N ARG A 75 -12.55 -6.22 11.92
CA ARG A 75 -12.53 -5.67 13.29
C ARG A 75 -11.19 -5.09 13.75
N LYS A 76 -10.17 -5.16 12.91
CA LYS A 76 -8.78 -4.74 13.21
C LYS A 76 -8.36 -3.51 12.41
N LEU A 77 -9.13 -3.13 11.39
CA LEU A 77 -8.83 -1.95 10.58
C LEU A 77 -9.13 -0.67 11.35
N ASP A 78 -8.19 0.26 11.32
CA ASP A 78 -8.44 1.65 11.71
C ASP A 78 -9.08 2.42 10.55
N GLU A 79 -10.41 2.34 10.46
CA GLU A 79 -11.18 3.06 9.45
C GLU A 79 -11.05 4.58 9.57
N ALA A 80 -10.89 5.10 10.79
CA ALA A 80 -10.74 6.53 10.99
C ALA A 80 -9.42 7.02 10.39
N TYR A 81 -8.35 6.26 10.54
CA TYR A 81 -7.07 6.51 9.87
C TYR A 81 -7.21 6.48 8.35
N ILE A 82 -7.81 5.42 7.78
CA ILE A 82 -7.98 5.27 6.33
C ILE A 82 -8.71 6.49 5.75
N GLN A 83 -9.86 6.86 6.33
CA GLN A 83 -10.65 7.99 5.85
C GLN A 83 -9.92 9.32 5.98
N LYS A 84 -9.28 9.58 7.14
CA LYS A 84 -8.51 10.80 7.37
C LYS A 84 -7.38 10.95 6.35
N LYS A 85 -6.65 9.88 6.08
CA LYS A 85 -5.52 9.91 5.14
C LYS A 85 -5.99 10.12 3.71
N LEU A 86 -7.06 9.45 3.27
CA LEU A 86 -7.62 9.66 1.93
C LEU A 86 -8.09 11.12 1.73
N GLN A 87 -8.73 11.71 2.74
CA GLN A 87 -9.12 13.13 2.69
C GLN A 87 -7.93 14.07 2.62
N GLN A 88 -6.85 13.78 3.37
CA GLN A 88 -5.62 14.59 3.32
C GLN A 88 -5.01 14.55 1.92
N VAL A 89 -4.85 13.36 1.34
CA VAL A 89 -4.24 13.18 0.02
C VAL A 89 -5.06 13.86 -1.08
N GLN A 90 -6.39 13.87 -0.97
CA GLN A 90 -7.26 14.59 -1.91
C GLN A 90 -7.10 16.12 -1.86
N LYS A 91 -6.71 16.69 -0.71
CA LYS A 91 -6.48 18.14 -0.55
C LYS A 91 -5.09 18.59 -1.01
N GLU A 92 -4.13 17.68 -1.00
CA GLU A 92 -2.72 17.95 -1.33
C GLU A 92 -2.39 17.66 -2.81
N LYS A 93 -3.32 17.04 -3.56
CA LYS A 93 -3.28 16.89 -5.03
C LYS A 93 -3.85 18.10 -5.75
#